data_AF-J0WQY8-F1
#
_entry.id   AF-J0WQY8-F1
#
_cell.length_a   1.000
_cell.length_b   1.000
_cell.length_c   1.000
_cell.angle_alpha   90.00
_cell.angle_beta   90.00
_cell.angle_gamma   90.00
#
_symmetry.space_group_name_H-M   'P 1'
#
loop_
_entity.id
_entity.type
_entity.pdbx_description
1 polymer ?
#
loop_
_entity_poly.entity_id
_entity_poly.type
_entity_poly.pdbx_seq_one_letter_code
_entity_poly.pdbx_strand_id
1 'polypeptide(L)'
;MKNTLQTLQKKRKSKKGFTLMEMLIVVAIIAILVAISIPAFNAQLDNARTNTDLANERAAKAVAVTTFLTEDSDTEIDGYYDADTGKIEKDKTDAAKIKAYGQKQKGKIIHIKIDSSGEIETKEWVVPSTIK
;
A
#
# COMPACT_ATOMS: atom_id res chain seq x y z
N MET A 1 -5.94 56.37 -41.71
CA MET A 1 -6.31 54.97 -41.32
C MET A 1 -5.19 53.92 -41.49
N LYS A 2 -3.97 54.26 -41.94
CA LYS A 2 -2.91 53.26 -42.18
C LYS A 2 -2.18 52.76 -40.91
N ASN A 3 -2.35 53.43 -39.76
CA ASN A 3 -1.57 53.15 -38.55
C ASN A 3 -2.07 51.95 -37.72
N THR A 4 -3.35 51.58 -37.81
CA THR A 4 -3.94 50.45 -37.06
C THR A 4 -3.52 49.10 -37.63
N LEU A 5 -3.30 49.00 -38.94
CA LEU A 5 -2.83 47.78 -39.60
C LEU A 5 -1.37 47.46 -39.27
N GLN A 6 -0.53 48.49 -39.12
CA GLN A 6 0.88 48.34 -38.73
C GLN A 6 1.02 47.82 -37.29
N THR A 7 0.13 48.21 -36.37
CA THR A 7 0.17 47.74 -34.97
C THR A 7 -0.18 46.25 -34.85
N LEU A 8 -1.10 45.75 -35.67
CA LEU A 8 -1.50 44.33 -35.72
C LEU A 8 -0.40 43.44 -36.32
N GLN A 9 0.28 43.91 -37.37
CA GLN A 9 1.44 43.19 -37.94
C GLN A 9 2.63 43.14 -36.96
N LYS A 10 2.87 44.19 -36.18
CA LYS A 10 3.93 44.22 -35.15
C LYS A 10 3.66 43.25 -34.00
N LYS A 11 2.39 43.06 -33.60
CA LYS A 11 1.98 42.07 -32.57
C LYS A 11 2.15 40.59 -32.98
N ARG A 12 2.12 40.26 -34.28
CA ARG A 12 2.37 38.89 -34.75
C ARG A 12 3.85 38.50 -34.75
N LYS A 13 4.76 39.46 -34.96
CA LYS A 13 6.22 39.25 -34.89
C LYS A 13 6.78 39.09 -33.46
N SER A 14 6.00 39.43 -32.43
CA SER A 14 6.44 39.33 -31.02
C SER A 14 6.05 38.03 -30.32
N LYS A 15 5.48 37.05 -31.04
CA LYS A 15 5.22 35.71 -30.52
C LYS A 15 6.49 34.88 -30.69
N LYS A 16 7.43 34.98 -29.74
CA LYS A 16 8.49 33.98 -29.57
C LYS A 16 7.83 32.70 -29.07
N GLY A 17 7.30 31.91 -30.01
CA GLY A 17 6.70 30.60 -29.73
C GLY A 17 7.79 29.58 -29.40
N PHE A 18 7.43 28.64 -28.55
CA PHE A 18 8.24 27.47 -28.21
C PHE A 18 8.60 26.71 -29.50
N THR A 19 9.87 26.40 -29.70
CA THR A 19 10.30 25.68 -30.91
C THR A 19 9.95 24.20 -30.79
N LEU A 20 9.60 23.55 -31.90
CA LEU A 20 9.35 22.10 -31.90
C LEU A 20 10.60 21.31 -31.45
N MET A 21 11.79 21.83 -31.78
CA MET A 21 13.07 21.24 -31.37
C MET A 21 13.27 21.28 -29.85
N GLU A 22 12.92 22.39 -29.19
CA GLU A 22 12.98 22.48 -27.74
C GLU A 22 12.08 21.42 -27.08
N MET A 23 10.91 21.13 -27.65
CA MET A 23 9.99 20.13 -27.07
C MET A 23 10.53 18.72 -27.31
N LEU A 24 11.15 18.49 -28.47
CA LEU A 24 11.72 17.20 -28.83
C LEU A 24 12.85 16.81 -27.86
N ILE A 25 13.76 17.73 -27.56
CA ILE A 25 14.87 17.46 -26.63
C ILE A 25 14.34 17.19 -25.21
N VAL A 26 13.34 17.95 -24.76
CA VAL A 26 12.75 17.77 -23.43
C VAL A 26 12.10 16.39 -23.29
N VAL A 27 11.29 15.97 -24.24
CA VAL A 27 10.65 14.64 -24.21
C VAL A 27 11.69 13.52 -24.28
N ALA A 28 12.75 13.69 -25.07
CA ALA A 28 13.84 12.73 -25.15
C ALA A 28 14.54 12.51 -23.79
N ILE A 29 14.83 13.58 -23.06
CA ILE A 29 15.45 13.48 -21.72
C ILE A 29 14.47 12.85 -20.72
N ILE A 30 13.19 13.26 -20.73
CA ILE A 30 12.17 12.68 -19.85
C ILE A 30 12.03 11.18 -20.10
N ALA A 31 12.07 10.73 -21.36
CA ALA A 31 12.00 9.31 -21.70
C ALA A 31 13.14 8.49 -21.06
N ILE A 32 14.37 9.01 -21.09
CA ILE A 32 15.54 8.36 -20.46
C ILE A 32 15.36 8.29 -18.94
N LEU A 33 14.93 9.39 -18.31
CA LEU A 33 14.69 9.43 -16.87
C LEU A 33 13.61 8.44 -16.45
N VAL A 34 12.50 8.40 -17.18
CA VAL A 34 11.37 7.50 -16.92
C VAL A 34 11.78 6.03 -17.09
N ALA A 35 12.59 5.71 -18.10
CA ALA A 35 13.07 4.35 -18.34
C ALA A 35 13.84 3.76 -17.14
N ILE A 36 14.64 4.57 -16.46
CA ILE A 36 15.38 4.14 -15.26
C ILE A 36 14.49 4.23 -14.00
N SER A 37 13.64 5.26 -13.93
CA SER A 37 12.83 5.55 -12.74
C SER A 37 11.76 4.49 -12.50
N ILE A 38 10.99 4.07 -13.52
CA ILE A 38 9.89 3.10 -13.36
C ILE A 38 10.32 1.80 -12.67
N PRO A 39 11.36 1.07 -13.14
CA PRO A 39 11.75 -0.18 -12.49
C PRO A 39 12.27 0.04 -11.06
N ALA A 40 13.02 1.11 -10.82
CA ALA A 40 13.52 1.44 -9.49
C ALA A 40 12.37 1.74 -8.51
N PHE A 41 11.39 2.55 -8.92
CA PHE A 41 10.21 2.84 -8.11
C PHE A 41 9.35 1.60 -7.86
N ASN A 42 9.17 0.74 -8.86
CA ASN A 42 8.41 -0.51 -8.70
C ASN A 42 9.07 -1.45 -7.68
N ALA A 43 10.40 -1.60 -7.72
CA ALA A 43 11.14 -2.40 -6.75
C ALA A 43 11.01 -1.84 -5.32
N GLN A 44 11.14 -0.51 -5.17
CA GLN A 44 10.94 0.13 -3.87
C GLN A 44 9.52 -0.03 -3.36
N LEU A 45 8.51 0.08 -4.23
CA LEU A 45 7.12 -0.11 -3.86
C LEU A 45 6.84 -1.56 -3.42
N ASP A 46 7.39 -2.56 -4.10
CA ASP A 46 7.23 -3.96 -3.69
C ASP A 46 7.91 -4.23 -2.33
N ASN A 47 9.09 -3.66 -2.10
CA ASN A 47 9.77 -3.72 -0.81
C ASN A 47 8.96 -3.03 0.29
N ALA A 48 8.39 -1.85 0.02
CA ALA A 48 7.54 -1.13 0.97
C ALA A 48 6.30 -1.95 1.34
N ARG A 49 5.65 -2.59 0.35
CA ARG A 49 4.50 -3.50 0.58
C ARG A 49 4.90 -4.70 1.44
N THR A 50 6.03 -5.33 1.12
CA THR A 50 6.56 -6.47 1.88
C THR A 50 6.90 -6.08 3.32
N ASN A 51 7.54 -4.93 3.52
CA ASN A 51 7.89 -4.43 4.84
C ASN A 51 6.66 -4.06 5.68
N THR A 52 5.62 -3.52 5.04
CA THR A 52 4.35 -3.20 5.70
C THR A 52 3.66 -4.48 6.15
N ASP A 53 3.60 -5.50 5.30
CA ASP A 53 3.02 -6.81 5.66
C ASP A 53 3.80 -7.45 6.81
N LEU A 54 5.13 -7.41 6.77
CA LEU A 54 5.99 -7.90 7.85
C LEU A 54 5.79 -7.12 9.17
N ALA A 55 5.54 -5.82 9.11
CA ALA A 55 5.22 -5.01 10.29
C ALA A 55 3.86 -5.39 10.87
N ASN A 56 2.84 -5.55 10.03
CA ASN A 56 1.50 -6.00 10.44
C ASN A 56 1.55 -7.38 11.08
N GLU A 57 2.37 -8.28 10.54
CA GLU A 57 2.61 -9.60 11.10
C GLU A 57 3.25 -9.58 12.48
N ARG A 58 4.22 -8.68 12.71
CA ARG A 58 4.81 -8.50 14.04
C ARG A 58 3.80 -7.92 15.02
N ALA A 59 3.00 -6.95 14.60
CA ALA A 59 1.94 -6.37 15.41
C ALA A 59 0.91 -7.43 15.82
N ALA A 60 0.42 -8.20 14.84
CA ALA A 60 -0.54 -9.28 15.07
C ALA A 60 0.00 -10.31 16.07
N LYS A 61 1.27 -10.74 15.94
CA LYS A 61 1.92 -11.64 16.91
C LYS A 61 2.01 -11.02 18.29
N ALA A 62 2.42 -9.76 18.39
CA ALA A 62 2.54 -9.08 19.68
C ALA A 62 1.17 -9.03 20.39
N VAL A 63 0.12 -8.65 19.67
CA VAL A 63 -1.24 -8.60 20.22
C VAL A 63 -1.70 -10.00 20.63
N ALA A 64 -1.53 -11.01 19.78
CA ALA A 64 -1.93 -12.38 20.10
C ALA A 64 -1.22 -12.91 21.36
N VAL A 65 0.09 -12.71 21.49
CA VAL A 65 0.83 -13.09 22.70
C VAL A 65 0.35 -12.31 23.92
N THR A 66 0.09 -11.01 23.81
CA THR A 66 -0.45 -10.23 24.95
C THR A 66 -1.84 -10.70 25.35
N THR A 67 -2.69 -11.06 24.39
CA THR A 67 -4.02 -11.62 24.66
C THR A 67 -3.88 -12.95 25.39
N PHE A 68 -2.96 -13.82 24.97
CA PHE A 68 -2.74 -15.13 25.58
C PHE A 68 -2.27 -15.00 27.04
N LEU A 69 -1.39 -14.04 27.32
CA LEU A 69 -0.89 -13.81 28.68
C LEU A 69 -1.91 -13.11 29.61
N THR A 70 -2.95 -12.48 29.04
CA THR A 70 -3.93 -11.70 29.81
C THR A 70 -5.22 -12.47 30.05
N GLU A 71 -5.60 -13.34 29.11
CA GLU A 71 -6.67 -14.32 29.30
C GLU A 71 -6.13 -15.51 30.12
N ASP A 72 -7.00 -16.23 30.84
CA ASP A 72 -6.58 -17.36 31.68
C ASP A 72 -5.73 -18.36 30.85
N SER A 73 -4.53 -18.66 31.34
CA SER A 73 -3.38 -19.23 30.62
C SER A 73 -3.53 -20.65 30.07
N ASP A 74 -4.74 -21.21 30.07
CA ASP A 74 -5.06 -22.53 29.52
C ASP A 74 -5.85 -22.46 28.20
N THR A 75 -6.21 -21.26 27.72
CA THR A 75 -6.97 -21.12 26.48
C THR A 75 -6.08 -20.89 25.27
N GLU A 76 -6.16 -21.82 24.30
CA GLU A 76 -5.69 -21.62 22.93
C GLU A 76 -6.29 -20.33 22.35
N ILE A 77 -5.48 -19.58 21.61
CA ILE A 77 -5.99 -18.47 20.79
C ILE A 77 -6.12 -18.98 19.37
N ASP A 78 -7.33 -18.90 18.82
CA ASP A 78 -7.61 -19.04 17.40
C ASP A 78 -8.39 -17.81 16.96
N GLY A 79 -7.74 -16.88 16.24
CA GLY A 79 -8.39 -15.62 15.89
C GLY A 79 -7.67 -14.78 14.84
N TYR A 80 -8.37 -13.74 14.40
CA TYR A 80 -7.99 -12.89 13.28
C TYR A 80 -7.58 -11.52 13.78
N TYR A 81 -6.42 -11.04 13.33
CA TYR A 81 -5.95 -9.71 13.72
C TYR A 81 -6.73 -8.62 12.97
N ASP A 82 -7.28 -7.68 13.73
CA ASP A 82 -7.87 -6.45 13.23
C ASP A 82 -6.89 -5.29 13.43
N ALA A 83 -6.38 -4.76 12.31
CA ALA A 83 -5.43 -3.65 12.31
C ALA A 83 -6.06 -2.30 12.69
N ASP A 84 -7.39 -2.15 12.59
CA ASP A 84 -8.07 -0.91 12.94
C ASP A 84 -8.30 -0.82 14.45
N THR A 85 -8.69 -1.92 15.09
CA THR A 85 -8.93 -1.97 16.55
C THR A 85 -7.72 -2.41 17.36
N GLY A 86 -6.72 -3.03 16.72
CA GLY A 86 -5.52 -3.55 17.39
C GLY A 86 -5.80 -4.76 18.27
N LYS A 87 -6.80 -5.58 17.91
CA LYS A 87 -7.26 -6.74 18.70
C LYS A 87 -7.23 -8.02 17.87
N ILE A 88 -7.28 -9.16 18.56
CA ILE A 88 -7.57 -10.46 17.96
C ILE A 88 -9.07 -10.72 18.07
N GLU A 89 -9.75 -10.82 16.93
CA GLU A 89 -11.15 -11.21 16.84
C GLU A 89 -11.26 -12.73 16.74
N LYS A 90 -11.94 -13.35 17.70
CA LYS A 90 -12.14 -14.80 17.75
C LYS A 90 -13.46 -15.20 17.09
N ASP A 91 -14.43 -14.29 17.04
CA ASP A 91 -15.68 -14.54 16.33
C ASP A 91 -15.47 -14.47 14.82
N LYS A 92 -15.83 -15.56 14.15
CA LYS A 92 -15.64 -15.71 12.70
C LYS A 92 -16.55 -14.79 11.88
N THR A 93 -17.74 -14.48 12.39
CA THR A 93 -18.71 -13.62 11.71
C THR A 93 -18.23 -12.18 11.70
N ASP A 94 -17.65 -11.74 12.82
CA ASP A 94 -17.08 -10.41 12.95
C ASP A 94 -15.71 -10.31 12.28
N ALA A 95 -14.90 -11.37 12.34
CA ALA A 95 -13.66 -11.46 11.59
C ALA A 95 -13.86 -11.34 10.07
N ALA A 96 -14.96 -11.88 9.54
CA ALA A 96 -15.30 -11.75 8.12
C ALA A 96 -15.59 -10.31 7.67
N LYS A 97 -15.89 -9.40 8.62
CA LYS A 97 -16.14 -7.98 8.37
C LYS A 97 -14.87 -7.13 8.49
N ILE A 98 -13.78 -7.68 9.02
CA ILE A 98 -12.51 -6.94 9.16
C ILE A 98 -12.04 -6.47 7.79
N LYS A 99 -11.67 -5.19 7.73
CA LYS A 99 -11.13 -4.59 6.52
C LYS A 99 -9.76 -5.19 6.22
N ALA A 100 -9.61 -5.77 5.03
CA ALA A 100 -8.32 -6.28 4.58
C ALA A 100 -7.25 -5.18 4.50
N TYR A 101 -6.09 -5.45 5.09
CA TYR A 101 -4.97 -4.51 5.19
C TYR A 101 -3.67 -5.00 4.53
N GLY A 102 -3.61 -6.25 4.06
CA GLY A 102 -2.45 -6.77 3.35
C GLY A 102 -2.11 -5.96 2.10
N GLN A 103 -0.82 -5.63 1.93
CA GLN A 103 -0.31 -4.80 0.85
C GLN A 103 0.19 -5.66 -0.31
N LYS A 104 1.09 -6.61 -0.05
CA LYS A 104 1.50 -7.64 -1.00
C LYS A 104 0.50 -8.79 -0.97
N GLN A 105 -0.02 -9.11 0.21
CA GLN A 105 -1.15 -10.02 0.42
C GLN A 105 -2.49 -9.30 0.27
N LYS A 106 -2.69 -8.65 -0.87
CA LYS A 106 -3.84 -7.76 -1.11
C LYS A 106 -5.17 -8.45 -0.85
N GLY A 107 -6.04 -7.80 -0.08
CA GLY A 107 -7.39 -8.30 0.22
C GLY A 107 -7.43 -9.36 1.32
N LYS A 108 -6.33 -9.55 2.06
CA LYS A 108 -6.24 -10.51 3.16
C LYS A 108 -5.98 -9.84 4.50
N ILE A 109 -6.31 -10.57 5.56
CA ILE A 109 -6.01 -10.30 6.97
C ILE A 109 -5.19 -11.46 7.53
N ILE A 110 -4.62 -11.30 8.72
CA ILE A 110 -3.77 -12.30 9.35
C ILE A 110 -4.61 -13.12 10.33
N HIS A 111 -4.56 -14.43 10.16
CA HIS A 111 -5.06 -15.42 11.09
C HIS A 111 -3.89 -15.92 11.94
N ILE A 112 -4.06 -15.95 13.27
CA ILE A 112 -3.06 -16.41 14.21
C ILE A 112 -3.66 -17.47 15.13
N LYS A 113 -2.90 -18.56 15.29
CA LYS A 113 -3.15 -19.57 16.32
C LYS A 113 -1.99 -19.65 17.31
N ILE A 114 -2.31 -19.66 18.60
CA ILE A 114 -1.36 -19.88 19.70
C ILE A 114 -1.91 -21.04 20.53
N ASP A 115 -1.09 -22.08 20.72
CA ASP A 115 -1.45 -23.24 21.53
C ASP A 115 -1.54 -22.88 23.04
N SER A 116 -1.98 -23.84 23.86
CA SER A 116 -1.99 -23.66 25.32
C SER A 116 -0.60 -23.60 25.95
N SER A 117 0.47 -23.86 25.19
CA SER A 117 1.85 -23.72 25.65
C SER A 117 2.41 -22.30 25.41
N GLY A 118 1.69 -21.47 24.67
CA GLY A 118 2.09 -20.12 24.26
C GLY A 118 2.93 -20.08 22.98
N GLU A 119 3.07 -21.20 22.27
CA GLU A 119 3.76 -21.31 20.99
C GLU A 119 2.82 -20.99 19.82
N ILE A 120 3.34 -20.26 18.82
CA ILE A 120 2.56 -19.85 17.65
C ILE A 120 2.53 -21.02 16.65
N GLU A 121 1.39 -21.68 16.52
CA GLU A 121 1.23 -22.83 15.62
C GLU A 121 1.01 -22.42 14.16
N THR A 122 0.14 -21.44 13.92
CA THR A 122 -0.27 -21.07 12.56
C THR A 122 -0.30 -19.55 12.41
N LYS A 123 0.27 -19.08 11.30
CA LYS A 123 0.15 -17.69 10.87
C LYS A 123 -0.07 -17.66 9.37
N GLU A 124 -1.28 -17.28 8.97
CA GLU A 124 -1.68 -17.29 7.57
C GLU A 124 -2.40 -16.01 7.15
N TRP A 125 -2.27 -15.68 5.87
CA TRP A 125 -3.04 -14.59 5.27
C TRP A 125 -4.33 -15.15 4.66
N VAL A 126 -5.46 -14.74 5.20
CA VAL A 126 -6.79 -15.24 4.86
C VAL A 126 -7.66 -14.13 4.29
N VAL A 127 -8.52 -14.47 3.32
CA VAL A 127 -9.50 -13.51 2.77
C VAL A 127 -10.68 -13.42 3.75
N PRO A 128 -11.07 -12.23 4.25
CA PRO A 128 -12.13 -12.10 5.25
C PRO A 128 -13.45 -12.78 4.84
N SER A 129 -13.88 -12.62 3.59
CA SER A 129 -15.13 -13.21 3.09
C SER A 129 -15.13 -14.74 3.00
N THR A 130 -13.98 -15.40 3.20
CA THR A 130 -13.86 -16.87 3.19
C THR A 130 -13.90 -17.48 4.59
N ILE A 131 -13.91 -16.65 5.63
CA ILE A 131 -13.99 -17.08 7.03
C ILE A 131 -15.40 -17.63 7.26
N LYS A 132 -15.47 -18.87 7.76
CA LYS A 132 -16.72 -19.62 8.05
C LYS A 132 -16.69 -20.18 9.46
#